data_AF-A0A7J3QT45-F1
#
_entry.id   AF-A0A7J3QT45-F1
#
_cell.length_a   1.000
_cell.length_b   1.000
_cell.length_c   1.000
_cell.angle_alpha   90.00
_cell.angle_beta   90.00
_cell.angle_gamma   90.00
#
_symmetry.space_group_name_H-M   'P 1'
#
loop_
_entity.id
_entity.type
_entity.pdbx_description
1 polymer ?
#
loop_
_entity_poly.entity_id
_entity_poly.type
_entity_poly.pdbx_seq_one_letter_code
_entity_poly.pdbx_strand_id
1 'polypeptide(L)'
;MCNRLEILPKAMLYLFLIFTSLMFFVRMCIPYYVLYANKVLGVNELQWAVLQTVNSITFYCSLLPVGKMVDKIGRKKPLIFSSISGALAMALFLHGNPVGLYAFSVFSAICNVLVFTAYPSLQADLTPKGCRGKLLGFSNFIDCLLGSAALLLGGFLYETVSKMAPFLLLLITMASTAVATAIFVTEPKVKQS
;
A
#
# COMPACT_ATOMS: atom_id res chain seq x y z
N MET A 1 -8.42 -35.14 -0.65
CA MET A 1 -6.98 -34.81 -0.58
C MET A 1 -6.69 -33.69 -1.56
N CYS A 2 -6.48 -32.47 -1.07
CA CYS A 2 -6.28 -31.29 -1.90
C CYS A 2 -4.82 -31.24 -2.35
N ASN A 3 -4.48 -32.03 -3.37
CA ASN A 3 -3.13 -32.13 -3.92
C ASN A 3 -3.04 -31.36 -5.25
N ARG A 4 -3.22 -30.04 -5.20
CA ARG A 4 -2.96 -29.11 -6.32
C ARG A 4 -2.53 -27.74 -5.79
N LEU A 5 -1.33 -27.71 -5.20
CA LEU A 5 -0.55 -26.47 -5.09
C LEU A 5 0.05 -26.05 -6.45
N GLU A 6 -0.06 -26.87 -7.49
CA GLU A 6 0.50 -26.63 -8.83
C GLU A 6 -0.35 -25.73 -9.76
N ILE A 7 -1.50 -25.24 -9.32
CA ILE A 7 -2.33 -24.32 -10.13
C ILE A 7 -2.58 -23.00 -9.43
N LEU A 8 -1.63 -22.51 -8.61
CA LEU A 8 -1.58 -21.05 -8.47
C LEU A 8 -1.22 -20.51 -9.85
N PRO A 9 -2.13 -19.81 -10.56
CA PRO A 9 -1.75 -19.17 -11.81
C PRO A 9 -0.56 -18.27 -11.47
N LYS A 10 0.53 -18.36 -12.22
CA LYS A 10 1.76 -17.60 -11.96
C LYS A 10 1.46 -16.12 -11.66
N ALA A 11 0.43 -15.56 -12.32
CA ALA A 11 -0.13 -14.24 -12.08
C ALA A 11 -0.52 -13.94 -10.61
N MET A 12 -1.12 -14.89 -9.88
CA MET A 12 -1.49 -14.72 -8.47
C MET A 12 -0.25 -14.64 -7.57
N LEU A 13 0.76 -15.49 -7.80
CA LEU A 13 2.02 -15.43 -7.05
C LEU A 13 2.77 -14.12 -7.32
N TYR A 14 2.80 -13.66 -8.57
CA TYR A 14 3.40 -12.37 -8.92
C TYR A 14 2.68 -11.21 -8.22
N LEU A 15 1.35 -11.19 -8.25
CA LEU A 15 0.56 -10.16 -7.55
C LEU A 15 0.81 -10.17 -6.04
N PHE A 16 0.84 -11.36 -5.44
CA PHE A 16 1.13 -11.52 -4.02
C PHE A 16 2.55 -11.03 -3.68
N LEU A 17 3.57 -11.39 -4.47
CA LEU A 17 4.95 -10.92 -4.29
C LEU A 17 5.08 -9.39 -4.40
N ILE A 18 4.42 -8.78 -5.39
CA ILE A 18 4.43 -7.33 -5.57
C ILE A 18 3.78 -6.64 -4.36
N PHE A 19 2.64 -7.14 -3.90
CA PHE A 19 1.91 -6.53 -2.79
C PHE A 19 2.57 -6.70 -1.43
N THR A 20 3.09 -7.90 -1.15
CA THR A 20 3.84 -8.16 0.09
C THR A 20 5.10 -7.29 0.15
N SER A 21 5.79 -7.11 -0.98
CA SER A 21 6.91 -6.18 -1.07
C SER A 21 6.46 -4.73 -0.80
N LEU A 22 5.35 -4.28 -1.40
CA LEU A 22 4.80 -2.94 -1.12
C LEU A 22 4.49 -2.75 0.36
N MET A 23 3.78 -3.71 0.98
CA MET A 23 3.36 -3.66 2.37
C MET A 23 4.55 -3.68 3.33
N PHE A 24 5.63 -4.39 2.98
CA PHE A 24 6.89 -4.38 3.71
C PHE A 24 7.46 -2.96 3.81
N PHE A 25 7.63 -2.26 2.68
CA PHE A 25 8.18 -0.90 2.68
C PHE A 25 7.24 0.10 3.36
N VAL A 26 5.93 -0.01 3.15
CA VAL A 26 4.95 0.84 3.83
C VAL A 26 5.05 0.66 5.35
N ARG A 27 5.04 -0.58 5.85
CA ARG A 27 5.17 -0.86 7.29
C ARG A 27 6.47 -0.36 7.89
N MET A 28 7.56 -0.43 7.13
CA MET A 28 8.85 0.14 7.51
C MET A 28 8.74 1.65 7.79
N CYS A 29 8.01 2.41 6.98
CA CYS A 29 7.98 3.88 7.07
C CYS A 29 6.95 4.46 8.04
N ILE A 30 5.87 3.72 8.37
CA ILE A 30 4.79 4.17 9.26
C ILE A 30 5.29 4.88 10.54
N PRO A 31 6.18 4.28 11.36
CA PRO A 31 6.63 4.91 12.60
C PRO A 31 7.56 6.12 12.35
N TYR A 32 8.26 6.16 11.23
CA TYR A 32 9.20 7.24 10.91
C TYR A 32 8.52 8.50 10.36
N TYR A 33 7.30 8.42 9.83
CA TYR A 33 6.56 9.61 9.41
C TYR A 33 6.38 10.61 10.56
N VAL A 34 6.00 10.11 11.74
CA VAL A 34 5.80 10.94 12.95
C VAL A 34 7.12 11.54 13.42
N LEU A 35 8.17 10.72 13.50
CA LEU A 35 9.51 11.14 13.90
C LEU A 35 10.10 12.18 12.94
N TYR A 36 9.89 12.01 11.64
CA TYR A 36 10.35 12.95 10.62
C TYR A 36 9.55 14.27 10.66
N ALA A 37 8.22 14.19 10.78
CA ALA A 37 7.36 15.36 10.91
C ALA A 37 7.72 16.21 12.14
N ASN A 38 8.02 15.58 13.26
CA ASN A 38 8.39 16.29 14.48
C ASN A 38 9.83 16.84 14.42
N LYS A 39 10.82 16.01 14.05
CA LYS A 39 12.26 16.41 14.08
C LYS A 39 12.72 17.28 12.91
N VAL A 40 12.09 17.18 11.74
CA VAL A 40 12.58 17.85 10.50
C VAL A 40 11.65 19.00 10.11
N LEU A 41 10.34 18.81 10.23
CA LEU A 41 9.36 19.82 9.88
C LEU A 41 8.95 20.72 11.06
N GLY A 42 9.36 20.38 12.29
CA GLY A 42 9.01 21.14 13.50
C GLY A 42 7.50 21.14 13.79
N VAL A 43 6.77 20.15 13.25
CA VAL A 43 5.32 20.05 13.42
C VAL A 43 5.02 19.60 14.83
N ASN A 44 4.19 20.37 15.53
CA ASN A 44 3.75 20.04 16.88
C ASN A 44 2.96 18.71 16.88
N GLU A 45 3.08 17.89 17.93
CA GLU A 45 2.39 16.60 18.05
C GLU A 45 0.88 16.72 17.85
N LEU A 46 0.29 17.84 18.31
CA LEU A 46 -1.13 18.17 18.10
C LEU A 46 -1.47 18.39 16.62
N GLN A 47 -0.61 19.08 15.85
CA GLN A 47 -0.84 19.29 14.42
C GLN A 47 -0.74 17.97 13.64
N TRP A 48 0.20 17.10 14.04
CA TRP A 48 0.29 15.76 13.48
C TRP A 48 -0.94 14.90 13.79
N ALA A 49 -1.46 14.96 15.01
CA ALA A 49 -2.70 14.27 15.38
C ALA A 49 -3.88 14.75 14.54
N VAL A 50 -4.03 16.07 14.33
CA VAL A 50 -5.07 16.64 13.45
C VAL A 50 -4.93 16.14 12.02
N LEU A 51 -3.71 16.10 11.47
CA LEU A 51 -3.46 15.55 10.13
C LEU A 51 -3.88 14.09 10.02
N GLN A 52 -3.65 13.29 11.07
CA GLN A 52 -4.10 11.90 11.09
C GLN A 52 -5.62 11.75 11.22
N THR A 53 -6.27 12.62 12.00
CA THR A 53 -7.73 12.66 12.07
C THR A 53 -8.32 12.99 10.70
N VAL A 54 -7.77 13.99 10.00
CA VAL A 54 -8.20 14.34 8.64
C VAL A 54 -7.99 13.16 7.69
N ASN A 55 -6.82 12.51 7.73
CA ASN A 55 -6.53 11.33 6.91
C ASN A 55 -7.57 10.21 7.15
N SER A 56 -7.88 9.91 8.41
CA SER A 56 -8.88 8.90 8.79
C SER A 56 -10.28 9.26 8.29
N ILE A 57 -10.71 10.52 8.48
CA ILE A 57 -12.01 11.00 7.99
C ILE A 57 -12.09 10.89 6.47
N THR A 58 -11.05 11.35 5.76
CA THR A 58 -10.96 11.24 4.30
C THR A 58 -10.99 9.79 3.85
N PHE A 59 -10.31 8.89 4.55
CA PHE A 59 -10.31 7.46 4.27
C PHE A 59 -11.72 6.88 4.36
N TYR A 60 -12.39 7.05 5.50
CA TYR A 60 -13.75 6.50 5.69
C TYR A 60 -14.78 7.13 4.76
N CYS A 61 -14.69 8.44 4.53
CA CYS A 61 -15.58 9.14 3.61
C CYS A 61 -15.36 8.68 2.15
N SER A 62 -14.11 8.46 1.76
CA SER A 62 -13.75 8.00 0.41
C SER A 62 -13.96 6.50 0.20
N LEU A 63 -14.10 5.70 1.26
CA LEU A 63 -14.29 4.26 1.17
C LEU A 63 -15.54 3.89 0.36
N LEU A 64 -16.65 4.60 0.57
CA LEU A 64 -17.90 4.38 -0.14
C LEU A 64 -17.82 4.69 -1.65
N PRO A 65 -17.38 5.89 -2.09
CA PRO A 65 -17.28 6.19 -3.52
C PRO A 65 -16.19 5.37 -4.21
N VAL A 66 -15.05 5.13 -3.56
CA VAL A 66 -13.96 4.34 -4.14
C VAL A 66 -14.37 2.88 -4.28
N GLY A 67 -15.05 2.29 -3.30
CA GLY A 67 -15.59 0.93 -3.41
C GLY A 67 -16.51 0.77 -4.62
N LYS A 68 -17.44 1.71 -4.81
CA LYS A 68 -18.31 1.74 -6.01
C LYS A 68 -17.53 1.94 -7.31
N MET A 69 -16.49 2.78 -7.31
CA MET A 69 -15.62 2.96 -8.48
C MET A 69 -14.85 1.70 -8.83
N VAL A 70 -14.29 0.99 -7.84
CA VAL A 70 -13.55 -0.27 -8.02
C VAL A 70 -14.46 -1.34 -8.63
N ASP A 71 -15.70 -1.43 -8.15
CA ASP A 71 -16.68 -2.39 -8.67
C ASP A 71 -17.13 -2.06 -10.11
N LYS A 72 -17.17 -0.78 -10.51
CA LYS A 72 -17.66 -0.32 -11.82
C LYS A 72 -16.58 -0.22 -12.90
N ILE A 73 -15.37 0.19 -12.54
CA ILE A 73 -14.30 0.57 -13.48
C ILE A 73 -13.29 -0.58 -13.72
N GLY A 74 -13.38 -1.66 -12.93
CA GLY A 74 -12.41 -2.75 -12.93
C GLY A 74 -11.31 -2.50 -11.91
N ARG A 75 -10.67 -3.57 -11.45
CA ARG A 75 -9.77 -3.55 -10.28
C ARG A 75 -8.36 -3.08 -10.63
N LYS A 76 -7.98 -3.08 -11.91
CA LYS A 76 -6.66 -2.64 -12.38
C LYS A 76 -6.43 -1.13 -12.22
N LYS A 77 -7.37 -0.30 -12.69
CA LYS A 77 -7.20 1.16 -12.70
C LYS A 77 -7.05 1.77 -11.29
N PRO A 78 -7.86 1.37 -10.29
CA PRO A 78 -7.71 1.83 -8.91
C PRO A 78 -6.31 1.57 -8.32
N LEU A 79 -5.71 0.43 -8.64
CA LEU A 79 -4.42 -0.01 -8.13
C LEU A 79 -3.24 0.79 -8.74
N ILE A 80 -3.35 1.11 -10.02
CA ILE A 80 -2.39 2.01 -10.69
C ILE A 80 -2.54 3.42 -10.12
N PHE A 81 -3.79 3.88 -9.96
CA PHE A 81 -4.08 5.21 -9.42
C PHE A 81 -3.56 5.37 -7.99
N SER A 82 -3.68 4.34 -7.16
CA SER A 82 -3.14 4.34 -5.79
C SER A 82 -1.62 4.43 -5.78
N SER A 83 -0.95 3.74 -6.69
CA SER A 83 0.51 3.75 -6.75
C SER A 83 1.04 5.12 -7.19
N ILE A 84 0.37 5.76 -8.15
CA ILE A 84 0.68 7.13 -8.59
C ILE A 84 0.40 8.13 -7.47
N SER A 85 -0.75 8.02 -6.79
CA SER A 85 -1.10 8.93 -5.70
C SER A 85 -0.16 8.77 -4.50
N GLY A 86 0.27 7.55 -4.19
CA GLY A 86 1.27 7.27 -3.16
C GLY A 86 2.65 7.83 -3.49
N ALA A 87 3.12 7.68 -4.74
CA ALA A 87 4.37 8.29 -5.20
C ALA A 87 4.32 9.82 -5.13
N LEU A 88 3.20 10.43 -5.53
CA LEU A 88 2.99 11.87 -5.45
C LEU A 88 2.95 12.34 -3.99
N ALA A 89 2.25 11.62 -3.11
CA ALA A 89 2.23 11.90 -1.68
C ALA A 89 3.66 11.91 -1.12
N MET A 90 4.47 10.91 -1.47
CA MET A 90 5.84 10.80 -0.98
C MET A 90 6.75 11.92 -1.51
N ALA A 91 6.58 12.32 -2.77
CA ALA A 91 7.29 13.45 -3.35
C ALA A 91 6.91 14.79 -2.69
N LEU A 92 5.62 14.98 -2.36
CA LEU A 92 5.11 16.12 -1.59
C LEU A 92 5.67 16.14 -0.16
N PHE A 93 5.78 14.96 0.47
CA PHE A 93 6.36 14.81 1.81
C PHE A 93 7.84 15.21 1.84
N LEU A 94 8.60 14.87 0.79
CA LEU A 94 10.02 15.20 0.69
C LEU A 94 10.28 16.71 0.51
N HIS A 95 9.34 17.44 -0.11
CA HIS A 95 9.45 18.89 -0.33
C HIS A 95 9.29 19.74 0.94
N GLY A 96 8.87 19.16 2.06
CA GLY A 96 8.97 19.81 3.38
C GLY A 96 8.06 21.02 3.62
N ASN A 97 7.05 21.26 2.78
CA ASN A 97 6.19 22.45 2.89
C ASN A 97 4.94 22.13 3.76
N PRO A 98 4.50 22.99 4.70
CA PRO A 98 3.27 22.76 5.50
C PRO A 98 2.03 22.45 4.66
N VAL A 99 1.88 23.09 3.49
CA VAL A 99 0.79 22.78 2.55
C VAL A 99 0.97 21.37 1.94
N GLY A 100 2.21 20.96 1.72
CA GLY A 100 2.57 19.62 1.25
C GLY A 100 2.21 18.51 2.23
N LEU A 101 2.19 18.77 3.54
CA LEU A 101 1.74 17.81 4.57
C LEU A 101 0.23 17.56 4.51
N TYR A 102 -0.58 18.60 4.34
CA TYR A 102 -2.02 18.45 4.15
C TYR A 102 -2.34 17.69 2.86
N ALA A 103 -1.64 18.04 1.77
CA ALA A 103 -1.76 17.31 0.51
C ALA A 103 -1.33 15.84 0.68
N PHE A 104 -0.21 15.58 1.35
CA PHE A 104 0.24 14.23 1.67
C PHE A 104 -0.83 13.43 2.41
N SER A 105 -1.46 13.98 3.45
CA SER A 105 -2.52 13.29 4.20
C SER A 105 -3.70 12.91 3.31
N VAL A 106 -4.16 13.80 2.43
CA VAL A 106 -5.28 13.52 1.52
C VAL A 106 -4.90 12.47 0.47
N PHE A 107 -3.74 12.63 -0.19
CA PHE A 107 -3.28 11.68 -1.21
C PHE A 107 -2.96 10.30 -0.62
N SER A 108 -2.39 10.26 0.59
CA SER A 108 -2.12 9.04 1.34
C SER A 108 -3.43 8.34 1.72
N ALA A 109 -4.44 9.08 2.21
CA ALA A 109 -5.76 8.53 2.50
C ALA A 109 -6.39 7.88 1.24
N ILE A 110 -6.39 8.60 0.11
CA ILE A 110 -6.92 8.10 -1.17
C ILE A 110 -6.17 6.83 -1.62
N CYS A 111 -4.84 6.84 -1.55
CA CYS A 111 -4.00 5.68 -1.85
C CYS A 111 -4.40 4.48 -0.98
N ASN A 112 -4.55 4.70 0.33
CA ASN A 112 -4.87 3.63 1.28
C ASN A 112 -6.24 3.02 1.00
N VAL A 113 -7.26 3.85 0.74
CA VAL A 113 -8.61 3.38 0.42
C VAL A 113 -8.62 2.52 -0.84
N LEU A 114 -7.93 2.97 -1.89
CA LEU A 114 -7.85 2.24 -3.17
C LEU A 114 -7.18 0.88 -2.98
N VAL A 115 -6.08 0.82 -2.23
CA VAL A 115 -5.39 -0.45 -1.93
C VAL A 115 -6.27 -1.36 -1.08
N PHE A 116 -6.90 -0.81 -0.03
CA PHE A 116 -7.74 -1.57 0.90
C PHE A 116 -8.97 -2.20 0.23
N THR A 117 -9.50 -1.57 -0.82
CA THR A 117 -10.66 -2.06 -1.57
C THR A 117 -10.27 -2.96 -2.75
N ALA A 118 -9.27 -2.57 -3.52
CA ALA A 118 -8.87 -3.28 -4.74
C ALA A 118 -8.02 -4.54 -4.47
N TYR A 119 -7.19 -4.55 -3.43
CA TYR A 119 -6.31 -5.70 -3.14
C TYR A 119 -7.07 -6.97 -2.71
N PRO A 120 -7.89 -6.96 -1.64
CA PRO A 120 -8.58 -8.17 -1.19
C PRO A 120 -9.60 -8.67 -2.21
N SER A 121 -10.18 -7.77 -3.01
CA SER A 121 -11.03 -8.15 -4.13
C SER A 121 -10.20 -8.87 -5.19
N LEU A 122 -9.12 -8.28 -5.71
CA LEU A 122 -8.27 -8.94 -6.72
C LEU A 122 -7.75 -10.31 -6.24
N GLN A 123 -7.35 -10.41 -4.98
CA GLN A 123 -6.94 -11.67 -4.36
C GLN A 123 -8.09 -12.68 -4.30
N ALA A 124 -9.31 -12.23 -4.01
CA ALA A 124 -10.51 -13.05 -4.01
C ALA A 124 -10.88 -13.68 -5.36
N ASP A 125 -10.75 -12.91 -6.45
CA ASP A 125 -11.08 -13.38 -7.81
C ASP A 125 -10.04 -14.36 -8.33
N LEU A 126 -8.77 -14.19 -7.95
CA LEU A 126 -7.68 -15.06 -8.38
C LEU A 126 -7.57 -16.35 -7.55
N THR A 127 -8.20 -16.40 -6.37
CA THR A 127 -8.10 -17.55 -5.48
C THR A 127 -9.24 -18.56 -5.71
N PRO A 128 -8.94 -19.84 -5.97
CA PRO A 128 -9.97 -20.88 -6.10
C PRO A 128 -10.85 -21.00 -4.85
N LYS A 129 -12.18 -21.11 -5.03
CA LYS A 129 -13.20 -21.14 -3.96
C LYS A 129 -12.89 -22.16 -2.83
N GLY A 130 -12.24 -23.28 -3.15
CA GLY A 130 -11.92 -24.34 -2.18
C GLY A 130 -10.69 -24.12 -1.29
N CYS A 131 -9.81 -23.15 -1.59
CA CYS A 131 -8.56 -22.93 -0.84
C CYS A 131 -8.34 -21.48 -0.39
N ARG A 132 -9.37 -20.64 -0.52
CA ARG A 132 -9.30 -19.20 -0.25
C ARG A 132 -8.89 -18.87 1.18
N GLY A 133 -9.40 -19.59 2.17
CA GLY A 133 -9.01 -19.41 3.58
C GLY A 133 -7.54 -19.76 3.84
N LYS A 134 -7.02 -20.85 3.25
CA LYS A 134 -5.61 -21.26 3.42
C LYS A 134 -4.64 -20.25 2.81
N LEU A 135 -4.92 -19.78 1.60
CA LEU A 135 -4.07 -18.82 0.90
C LEU A 135 -4.10 -17.44 1.56
N LEU A 136 -5.27 -16.96 1.99
CA LEU A 136 -5.38 -15.72 2.74
C LEU A 136 -4.66 -15.80 4.10
N GLY A 137 -4.81 -16.91 4.83
CA GLY A 137 -4.10 -17.13 6.09
C GLY A 137 -2.58 -17.15 5.92
N PHE A 138 -2.10 -17.88 4.91
CA PHE A 138 -0.67 -17.95 4.60
C PHE A 138 -0.10 -16.59 4.15
N SER A 139 -0.87 -15.85 3.35
CA SER A 139 -0.53 -14.49 2.91
C SER A 139 -0.36 -13.55 4.11
N ASN A 140 -1.33 -13.54 5.01
CA ASN A 140 -1.27 -12.72 6.23
C ASN A 140 -0.11 -13.13 7.15
N PHE A 141 0.20 -14.43 7.24
CA PHE A 141 1.33 -14.91 8.03
C PHE A 141 2.66 -14.36 7.49
N ILE A 142 2.86 -14.41 6.17
CA ILE A 142 4.03 -13.82 5.51
C ILE A 142 4.07 -12.31 5.73
N ASP A 143 2.95 -11.61 5.54
CA ASP A 143 2.87 -10.15 5.74
C ASP A 143 3.18 -9.74 7.19
N CYS A 144 2.78 -10.54 8.18
CA CYS A 144 3.14 -10.31 9.57
C CYS A 144 4.64 -10.53 9.82
N LEU A 145 5.21 -11.62 9.28
CA LEU A 145 6.64 -11.92 9.43
C LEU A 145 7.51 -10.83 8.77
N LEU A 146 7.14 -10.45 7.54
CA LEU A 146 7.74 -9.37 6.78
C LEU A 146 7.57 -8.03 7.48
N GLY A 147 6.39 -7.73 8.02
CA GLY A 147 6.12 -6.49 8.75
C GLY A 147 7.01 -6.32 9.99
N SER A 148 7.26 -7.40 10.74
CA SER A 148 8.18 -7.37 11.88
C SER A 148 9.63 -7.13 11.45
N ALA A 149 10.09 -7.81 10.39
CA ALA A 149 11.42 -7.60 9.84
C ALA A 149 11.59 -6.17 9.26
N ALA A 150 10.53 -5.64 8.62
CA ALA A 150 10.48 -4.30 8.08
C ALA A 150 10.66 -3.24 9.17
N LEU A 151 10.00 -3.41 10.32
CA LEU A 151 10.09 -2.45 11.43
C LEU A 151 11.53 -2.37 11.99
N LEU A 152 12.17 -3.53 12.16
CA LEU A 152 13.57 -3.65 12.60
C LEU A 152 14.53 -3.01 11.60
N LEU A 153 14.39 -3.35 10.31
CA LEU A 153 15.19 -2.75 9.25
C LEU A 153 14.96 -1.24 9.14
N GLY A 154 13.72 -0.78 9.33
CA GLY A 154 13.36 0.63 9.37
C GLY A 154 14.14 1.42 10.41
N GLY A 155 14.27 0.85 11.61
CA GLY A 155 15.00 1.49 12.71
C GLY A 155 16.47 1.60 12.40
N PHE A 156 17.05 0.50 11.91
CA PHE A 156 18.45 0.47 11.54
C PHE A 156 18.78 1.46 10.42
N LEU A 157 17.96 1.54 9.37
CA LEU A 157 18.18 2.49 8.27
C LEU A 157 18.01 3.95 8.70
N TYR A 158 17.08 4.22 9.62
CA TYR A 158 16.84 5.57 10.13
C TYR A 158 18.01 6.09 10.97
N GLU A 159 18.66 5.22 11.75
CA GLU A 159 19.81 5.59 12.60
C GLU A 159 21.14 5.65 11.84
N THR A 160 21.38 4.75 10.88
CA THR A 160 22.74 4.55 10.32
C THR A 160 23.03 5.30 9.02
N VAL A 161 22.02 5.54 8.16
CA VAL A 161 22.27 6.03 6.79
C VAL A 161 21.82 7.47 6.58
N SER A 162 20.52 7.77 6.75
CA SER A 162 19.96 9.13 6.67
C SER A 162 18.45 9.11 6.94
N LYS A 163 17.91 10.16 7.55
CA LYS A 163 16.46 10.34 7.78
C LYS A 163 15.62 10.27 6.50
N MET A 164 16.22 10.51 5.33
CA MET A 164 15.55 10.49 4.01
C MET A 164 15.66 9.13 3.27
N ALA A 165 16.57 8.24 3.68
CA ALA A 165 16.81 6.96 3.02
C ALA A 165 15.57 6.03 2.98
N PRO A 166 14.82 5.82 4.08
CA PRO A 166 13.62 4.97 4.03
C PRO A 166 12.55 5.57 3.11
N PHE A 167 12.48 6.90 3.00
CA PHE A 167 11.50 7.57 2.16
C PHE A 167 11.78 7.40 0.66
N LEU A 168 13.06 7.53 0.26
CA LEU A 168 13.49 7.28 -1.12
C LEU A 168 13.27 5.82 -1.53
N LEU A 169 13.58 4.87 -0.65
CA LEU A 169 13.32 3.45 -0.88
C LEU A 169 11.82 3.16 -1.09
N LEU A 170 10.95 3.81 -0.31
CA LEU A 170 9.51 3.69 -0.47
C LEU A 170 9.03 4.30 -1.80
N LEU A 171 9.61 5.42 -2.21
CA LEU A 171 9.28 6.07 -3.48
C LEU A 171 9.68 5.20 -4.68
N ILE A 172 10.89 4.61 -4.64
CA ILE A 172 11.39 3.68 -5.66
C ILE A 172 10.50 2.43 -5.73
N THR A 173 10.06 1.91 -4.59
CA THR A 173 9.21 0.71 -4.55
C THR A 173 7.76 1.00 -4.94
N MET A 174 7.20 2.17 -4.62
CA MET A 174 5.91 2.59 -5.17
C MET A 174 5.96 2.80 -6.69
N ALA A 175 7.07 3.34 -7.20
CA ALA A 175 7.27 3.45 -8.65
C ALA A 175 7.44 2.07 -9.31
N SER A 176 8.21 1.17 -8.71
CA SER A 176 8.42 -0.18 -9.27
C SER A 176 7.15 -1.01 -9.23
N THR A 177 6.36 -0.91 -8.16
CA THR A 177 5.05 -1.59 -8.04
C THR A 177 4.01 -0.98 -8.97
N ALA A 178 4.03 0.33 -9.24
CA ALA A 178 3.18 0.95 -10.26
C ALA A 178 3.47 0.36 -11.65
N VAL A 179 4.75 0.26 -12.01
CA VAL A 179 5.22 -0.31 -13.28
C VAL A 179 4.90 -1.81 -13.36
N ALA A 180 5.18 -2.57 -12.30
CA ALA A 180 4.89 -4.00 -12.23
C ALA A 180 3.38 -4.27 -12.33
N THR A 181 2.55 -3.45 -11.68
CA THR A 181 1.09 -3.52 -11.79
C THR A 181 0.61 -3.19 -13.21
N ALA A 182 1.17 -2.16 -13.84
CA ALA A 182 0.82 -1.77 -15.19
C ALA A 182 1.11 -2.89 -16.21
N ILE A 183 2.26 -3.57 -16.06
CA ILE A 183 2.75 -4.65 -16.93
C ILE A 183 2.06 -5.99 -16.65
N PHE A 184 1.97 -6.42 -15.39
CA PHE A 184 1.53 -7.78 -15.03
C PHE A 184 0.04 -7.91 -14.78
N VAL A 185 -0.67 -6.85 -14.40
CA VAL A 185 -2.13 -6.92 -14.22
C VAL A 185 -2.77 -6.87 -15.59
N THR A 186 -2.83 -8.00 -16.28
CA THR A 186 -3.75 -8.21 -17.40
C THR A 186 -5.02 -8.77 -16.80
N GLU A 187 -6.09 -7.97 -16.74
CA GLU A 187 -7.40 -8.44 -16.25
C GLU A 187 -7.84 -9.65 -17.10
N PRO A 188 -8.09 -10.83 -16.51
CA PRO A 188 -8.82 -11.86 -17.22
C PRO A 188 -10.23 -11.33 -17.48
N LYS A 189 -10.56 -11.12 -18.77
CA LYS A 189 -11.78 -10.48 -19.28
C LYS A 189 -13.11 -11.15 -18.91
N VAL A 190 -13.15 -12.22 -18.12
CA VAL A 190 -14.37 -13.01 -17.93
C VAL A 190 -14.69 -13.19 -16.44
N LYS A 191 -15.67 -12.40 -15.98
CA LYS A 191 -16.52 -12.73 -14.83
C LYS A 191 -17.04 -14.16 -15.02
N GLN A 192 -16.53 -15.12 -14.26
CA GLN A 192 -17.27 -16.37 -14.05
C GLN A 192 -18.32 -16.09 -12.97
N SER A 193 -19.46 -15.58 -13.42
CA SER A 193 -20.74 -15.58 -12.68
C SER A 193 -21.23 -17.01 -12.52
#